data_AF-A0A423HVV9-F1
#
_entry.id   AF-A0A423HVV9-F1
#
_cell.length_a   1.000
_cell.length_b   1.000
_cell.length_c   1.000
_cell.angle_alpha   90.00
_cell.angle_beta   90.00
_cell.angle_gamma   90.00
#
_symmetry.space_group_name_H-M   'P 1'
#
loop_
_entity.id
_entity.type
_entity.pdbx_description
1 polymer ?
#
loop_
_entity_poly.entity_id
_entity_poly.type
_entity_poly.pdbx_seq_one_letter_code
_entity_poly.pdbx_strand_id
1 'polypeptide(L)' 'MGIYREIKSEIKELVVLIKMTERYEALIANGFVSLDNQSIVINEQRLSRIEELLRKYDVGL' A
#
# COMPACT_ATOMS: atom_id res chain seq x y z
N MET A 1 26.67 -1.45 -1.37
CA MET A 1 25.61 -2.14 -2.14
C MET A 1 24.68 -1.07 -2.66
N GLY A 2 24.50 -0.98 -3.98
CA GLY A 2 24.08 0.25 -4.66
C GLY A 2 22.57 0.53 -4.64
N ILE A 3 22.27 1.82 -4.76
CA ILE A 3 20.95 2.46 -4.84
C ILE A 3 19.93 1.65 -5.67
N TYR A 4 20.36 1.04 -6.78
CA TYR A 4 19.51 0.19 -7.63
C TYR A 4 18.83 -0.98 -6.91
N ARG A 5 19.47 -1.60 -5.93
CA ARG A 5 18.87 -2.73 -5.18
C ARG A 5 17.76 -2.23 -4.25
N GLU A 6 17.97 -1.06 -3.64
CA GLU A 6 16.99 -0.39 -2.78
C GLU A 6 15.76 0.01 -3.59
N ILE A 7 15.96 0.71 -4.71
CA ILE A 7 14.88 1.10 -5.63
C ILE A 7 14.08 -0.13 -6.09
N LYS A 8 14.76 -1.21 -6.49
CA LYS A 8 14.09 -2.46 -6.90
C LYS A 8 13.26 -3.08 -5.77
N SER A 9 13.71 -2.97 -4.52
CA SER A 9 12.98 -3.47 -3.36
C SER A 9 11.74 -2.64 -3.10
N GLU A 10 11.86 -1.31 -3.17
CA GLU A 10 10.77 -0.38 -2.91
C GLU A 10 9.70 -0.41 -4.00
N ILE A 11 10.07 -0.59 -5.27
CA ILE A 11 9.09 -0.82 -6.35
C ILE A 11 8.31 -2.12 -6.10
N LYS A 12 8.99 -3.19 -5.68
CA LYS A 12 8.31 -4.46 -5.35
C LYS A 12 7.36 -4.28 -4.17
N GLU A 13 7.79 -3.55 -3.15
CA GLU A 13 6.95 -3.20 -2.00
C GLU A 13 5.70 -2.45 -2.46
N LEU A 14 5.87 -1.38 -3.25
CA LEU A 14 4.77 -0.57 -3.77
C LEU A 14 3.72 -1.40 -4.53
N VAL A 15 4.17 -2.29 -5.43
CA VAL A 15 3.27 -3.20 -6.17
C VAL A 15 2.47 -4.11 -5.23
N VAL A 16 3.08 -4.61 -4.16
CA VAL A 16 2.39 -5.45 -3.18
C VAL A 16 1.36 -4.63 -2.40
N LEU A 17 1.72 -3.41 -1.95
CA LEU A 17 0.83 -2.53 -1.20
C LEU A 17 -0.39 -2.12 -2.04
N ILE A 18 -0.20 -1.79 -3.32
CA ILE A 18 -1.32 -1.46 -4.23
C ILE A 18 -2.27 -2.64 -4.37
N LYS A 19 -1.76 -3.85 -4.65
CA LYS A 19 -2.60 -5.06 -4.77
C LYS A 19 -3.37 -5.38 -3.49
N MET A 20 -2.80 -5.11 -2.33
CA MET A 20 -3.50 -5.29 -1.05
C MET A 20 -4.61 -4.25 -0.87
N THR A 21 -4.40 -3.03 -1.35
CA THR A 21 -5.41 -1.95 -1.33
C THR A 21 -6.58 -2.30 -2.23
N GLU A 22 -6.33 -2.74 -3.46
CA GLU A 22 -7.39 -3.22 -4.38
C GLU A 22 -8.24 -4.35 -3.75
N ARG A 23 -7.60 -5.30 -3.06
CA ARG A 23 -8.30 -6.39 -2.37
C ARG A 23 -9.15 -5.89 -1.20
N TYR A 24 -8.61 -4.95 -0.42
CA TYR A 24 -9.32 -4.35 0.69
C TYR A 24 -10.57 -3.60 0.19
N GLU A 25 -10.42 -2.78 -0.85
CA GLU A 25 -11.53 -2.07 -1.49
C GLU A 25 -12.57 -3.04 -2.07
N ALA A 26 -12.14 -4.13 -2.71
CA ALA A 26 -13.05 -5.16 -3.19
C ALA A 26 -13.85 -5.82 -2.06
N LEU A 27 -13.25 -6.08 -0.89
CA LEU A 27 -13.97 -6.61 0.27
C LEU A 27 -15.03 -5.61 0.76
N ILE A 28 -14.67 -4.34 0.90
CA ILE A 28 -15.60 -3.27 1.30
C ILE A 28 -16.76 -3.15 0.30
N ALA A 29 -16.47 -3.12 -1.00
CA ALA A 29 -17.46 -3.00 -2.07
C ALA A 29 -18.45 -4.17 -2.11
N ASN A 30 -18.00 -5.38 -1.75
CA ASN A 30 -18.85 -6.58 -1.67
C ASN A 30 -19.67 -6.66 -0.36
N GLY A 31 -19.66 -5.62 0.47
CA GLY A 31 -20.48 -5.55 1.68
C GLY A 31 -19.84 -6.20 2.90
N PHE A 32 -18.56 -6.58 2.85
CA PHE A 32 -17.78 -6.94 4.05
C PHE A 32 -17.40 -5.66 4.82
N VAL A 33 -18.41 -5.00 5.39
CA VAL A 33 -18.27 -3.71 6.09
C VAL A 33 -17.63 -3.89 7.49
N SER A 34 -17.70 -5.09 8.06
CA SER A 34 -17.15 -5.40 9.39
C SER A 34 -15.70 -5.91 9.31
N LEU A 35 -14.82 -5.16 8.65
CA LEU A 35 -13.39 -5.37 8.88
C LEU A 35 -13.11 -4.98 10.33
N ASP A 36 -12.46 -5.87 11.07
CA ASP A 36 -12.11 -5.60 12.46
C ASP A 36 -11.20 -4.36 12.55
N ASN A 37 -11.15 -3.74 13.74
CA ASN A 37 -10.38 -2.51 13.92
C ASN A 37 -8.90 -2.67 13.54
N GLN A 38 -8.31 -3.87 13.66
CA GLN A 38 -6.92 -4.09 13.25
C GLN A 38 -6.79 -4.01 11.73
N SER A 39 -7.74 -4.58 10.98
CA SER A 39 -7.79 -4.50 9.53
C SER A 39 -7.89 -3.05 9.02
N ILE A 40 -8.59 -2.16 9.73
CA ILE A 40 -8.66 -0.73 9.43
C ILE A 40 -7.30 -0.06 9.65
N VAL A 41 -6.69 -0.23 10.84
CA VAL A 41 -5.38 0.36 11.15
C VAL A 41 -4.29 -0.12 10.18
N ILE A 42 -4.32 -1.41 9.81
CA ILE A 42 -3.39 -1.96 8.81
C ILE A 42 -3.58 -1.29 7.44
N ASN A 43 -4.82 -0.99 7.03
CA ASN A 43 -5.08 -0.25 5.80
C ASN A 43 -4.54 1.19 5.88
N GLU A 44 -4.75 1.90 6.99
CA GLU A 44 -4.23 3.26 7.19
C GLU A 44 -2.69 3.29 7.11
N GLN A 45 -2.02 2.37 7.80
CA GLN A 45 -0.56 2.23 7.74
C GLN A 45 -0.06 1.94 6.32
N ARG A 46 -0.79 1.07 5.59
CA ARG A 46 -0.48 0.76 4.20
C ARG A 46 -0.59 1.99 3.31
N LEU A 47 -1.66 2.78 3.44
CA LEU A 47 -1.84 4.01 2.66
C LEU A 47 -0.75 5.03 2.97
N SER A 48 -0.40 5.23 4.24
CA SER A 48 0.72 6.08 4.64
C SER A 48 2.03 5.64 3.99
N ARG A 49 2.31 4.33 3.95
CA ARG A 49 3.52 3.79 3.31
C ARG A 49 3.55 3.99 1.80
N ILE A 50 2.40 3.86 1.13
CA ILE A 50 2.28 4.17 -0.29
C ILE A 50 2.61 5.65 -0.53
N GLU A 51 2.03 6.57 0.25
CA GLU A 51 2.30 8.00 0.12
C GLU A 51 3.77 8.38 0.38
N GLU A 52 4.44 7.72 1.31
CA GLU A 52 5.88 7.91 1.53
C GLU A 52 6.70 7.51 0.30
N LEU A 53 6.42 6.33 -0.27
CA LEU A 53 7.13 5.84 -1.45
C LEU A 53 6.89 6.74 -2.66
N LEU A 54 5.64 7.16 -2.87
CA LEU A 54 5.27 8.06 -3.95
C LEU A 54 5.98 9.41 -3.84
N ARG A 55 6.01 10.01 -2.64
CA ARG A 55 6.76 11.25 -2.38
C ARG A 55 8.26 11.07 -2.57
N LYS A 56 8.84 9.94 -2.16
CA LYS A 56 10.27 9.65 -2.34
C LYS A 56 10.68 9.68 -3.81
N TYR A 57 9.79 9.24 -4.71
CA TYR A 57 10.05 9.14 -6.14
C TYR A 57 9.42 10.26 -6.97
N ASP A 58 8.85 11.28 -6.33
CA ASP A 58 8.14 12.39 -6.99
C ASP A 58 7.04 11.90 -7.96
N VAL A 59 6.33 10.85 -7.56
CA VAL A 59 5.20 10.30 -8.31
C VAL A 59 3.91 10.75 -7.62
N GLY A 60 3.13 11.59 -8.29
CA GLY A 60 1.75 11.89 -7.87
C GLY A 60 0.79 10.78 -8.29
N LEU A 61 -0.21 10.50 -7.45
CA LEU A 61 -1.40 9.71 -7.81
C LEU A 61 -2.46 10.62 -8.42
#